data_AF-A0AAD4S6Z2-F1
#
_entry.id   AF-A0AAD4S6Z2-F1
#
_cell.length_a   1.000
_cell.length_b   1.000
_cell.length_c   1.000
_cell.angle_alpha   90.00
_cell.angle_beta   90.00
_cell.angle_gamma   90.00
#
_symmetry.space_group_name_H-M   'P 1'
#
loop_
_entity.id
_entity.type
_entity.pdbx_description
1 polymer ?
#
loop_
_entity_poly.entity_id
_entity_poly.type
_entity_poly.pdbx_seq_one_letter_code
_entity_poly.pdbx_strand_id
1 'polypeptide(L)'
;MEIKGIITMLVLAMFVANQLSLTSAGRIGVCYGTVADNLPSPQEVINLYKKYGIQMMRIFSPTPEILEALRGTGIFVSVGIANEDLNALSSSQESANSWVATNIVPYKDNVTFGWITAGNEVIPGTLAQYVPGAMTNIYNALVNVSLDQIKVTTVVPASVLSTTFPPSAGAFKDEVVDVMTQISTFLQSHGATLMINVYPYFAYAENSADISLPYAQFAADTPVVDGNLNYYSLFAAMVDSFNAALEKIGTPDVVVAISESGWPSAGNEPYSSIDNAKVYNTNLMSRVLSEGTPRRPNQEYDVFLFSMFNEDLKQPAGVEQNFGLFYPNMEPVYPLF
;
A
#
# COMPACT_ATOMS: atom_id res chain seq x y z
N MET A 1 -31.19 26.85 36.02
CA MET A 1 -30.94 26.24 34.70
C MET A 1 -32.00 25.18 34.51
N GLU A 2 -32.93 25.40 33.58
CA GLU A 2 -34.10 24.53 33.42
C GLU A 2 -33.71 23.11 32.98
N ILE A 3 -34.42 22.11 33.48
CA ILE A 3 -34.19 20.68 33.18
C ILE A 3 -34.11 20.42 31.67
N LYS A 4 -34.88 21.17 30.86
CA LYS A 4 -34.80 21.12 29.40
C LYS A 4 -33.42 21.50 28.86
N GLY A 5 -32.78 22.54 29.38
CA GLY A 5 -31.45 22.98 28.93
C GLY A 5 -30.35 21.97 29.24
N ILE A 6 -30.47 21.25 30.37
CA ILE A 6 -29.52 20.19 30.75
C ILE A 6 -29.67 18.98 29.82
N ILE A 7 -30.91 18.59 29.48
CA ILE A 7 -31.19 17.50 28.54
C ILE A 7 -30.68 17.84 27.14
N THR A 8 -30.89 19.08 26.66
CA THR A 8 -30.40 19.51 25.34
C THR A 8 -28.87 19.53 25.28
N MET A 9 -28.18 19.96 26.35
CA MET A 9 -26.71 19.89 26.42
C MET A 9 -26.18 18.45 26.43
N LEU A 10 -26.83 17.53 27.16
CA LEU A 10 -26.43 16.11 27.21
C LEU A 10 -26.62 15.41 25.85
N VAL A 11 -27.71 15.71 25.14
CA VAL A 11 -27.96 15.16 23.80
C VAL A 11 -26.96 15.72 22.78
N LEU A 12 -26.64 17.01 22.85
CA LEU A 12 -25.63 17.63 21.99
C LEU A 12 -24.22 17.10 22.29
N ALA A 13 -23.88 16.88 23.57
CA ALA A 13 -22.61 16.27 23.97
C ALA A 13 -22.50 14.81 23.53
N MET A 14 -23.59 14.04 23.56
CA MET A 14 -23.62 12.68 22.99
C MET A 14 -23.51 12.68 21.46
N PHE A 15 -24.07 13.68 20.77
CA PHE A 15 -23.95 13.81 19.31
C PHE A 15 -22.54 14.22 18.88
N VAL A 16 -21.90 15.12 19.64
CA VAL A 16 -20.49 15.53 19.41
C VAL A 16 -19.52 14.42 19.82
N ALA A 17 -19.80 13.65 20.87
CA ALA A 17 -18.99 12.48 21.25
C ALA A 17 -19.08 11.34 20.21
N ASN A 18 -20.24 11.14 19.58
CA ASN A 18 -20.38 10.19 18.46
C ASN A 18 -19.75 10.67 17.15
N GLN A 19 -19.30 11.93 17.06
CA GLN A 19 -18.52 12.43 15.92
C GLN A 19 -17.02 12.57 16.22
N LEU A 20 -16.59 12.30 17.45
CA LEU A 20 -15.19 12.36 17.90
C LEU A 20 -14.60 10.97 18.21
N SER A 21 -15.19 9.92 17.66
CA SER A 21 -14.59 8.57 17.62
C SER A 21 -14.62 8.03 16.19
N LEU A 22 -14.10 8.83 15.26
CA LEU A 22 -13.27 8.27 14.21
C LEU A 22 -11.85 8.38 14.74
N THR A 23 -11.48 7.49 15.66
CA THR A 23 -10.13 6.94 15.54
C THR A 23 -10.12 6.43 14.10
N SER A 24 -9.37 7.10 13.22
CA SER A 24 -8.84 6.42 12.05
C SER A 24 -8.39 5.06 12.57
N ALA A 25 -8.87 3.98 11.98
CA ALA A 25 -8.12 2.74 12.08
C ALA A 25 -7.32 2.72 10.77
N GLY A 26 -6.23 1.95 10.74
CA GLY A 26 -5.64 1.59 9.44
C GLY A 26 -6.74 1.12 8.47
N ARG A 27 -6.56 1.30 7.17
CA ARG A 27 -7.56 0.84 6.19
C ARG A 27 -6.99 -0.34 5.42
N ILE A 28 -7.83 -1.33 5.15
CA ILE A 28 -7.49 -2.43 4.25
C ILE A 28 -8.09 -2.15 2.87
N GLY A 29 -7.22 -2.19 1.87
CA GLY A 29 -7.55 -2.22 0.45
C GLY A 29 -7.07 -3.50 -0.20
N VAL A 30 -7.36 -3.63 -1.49
CA VAL A 30 -6.88 -4.74 -2.31
C VAL A 30 -6.30 -4.19 -3.61
N CYS A 31 -5.21 -4.78 -4.08
CA CYS A 31 -4.63 -4.48 -5.39
C CYS A 31 -5.49 -5.13 -6.47
N TYR A 32 -5.94 -4.36 -7.45
CA TYR A 32 -6.58 -4.87 -8.66
C TYR A 32 -5.53 -4.98 -9.78
N GLY A 33 -4.82 -6.11 -9.78
CA GLY A 33 -3.92 -6.51 -10.86
C GLY A 33 -4.70 -7.02 -12.08
N THR A 34 -4.15 -6.77 -13.27
CA THR A 34 -4.79 -7.09 -14.55
C THR A 34 -3.86 -7.84 -15.50
N VAL A 35 -2.80 -8.47 -14.99
CA VAL A 35 -1.86 -9.25 -15.80
C VAL A 35 -2.41 -10.67 -16.01
N ALA A 36 -3.55 -10.74 -16.70
CA ALA A 36 -4.29 -11.97 -16.99
C ALA A 36 -5.23 -11.78 -18.20
N ASP A 37 -5.64 -12.87 -18.84
CA ASP A 37 -6.57 -12.85 -19.99
C ASP A 37 -7.96 -13.43 -19.69
N ASN A 38 -8.20 -13.84 -18.44
CA ASN A 38 -9.40 -14.56 -18.01
C ASN A 38 -10.20 -13.86 -16.90
N LEU A 39 -9.89 -12.59 -16.60
CA LEU A 39 -10.51 -11.83 -15.52
C LEU A 39 -11.95 -11.37 -15.85
N PRO A 40 -12.81 -11.16 -14.83
CA PRO A 40 -14.11 -10.52 -15.01
C PRO A 40 -14.00 -9.10 -15.56
N SER A 41 -15.12 -8.56 -16.04
CA SER A 41 -15.18 -7.16 -16.46
C SER A 41 -14.94 -6.21 -15.26
N PRO A 42 -14.40 -5.00 -15.48
CA PRO A 42 -14.19 -4.04 -14.39
C PRO A 42 -15.44 -3.78 -13.56
N GLN A 43 -16.63 -3.74 -14.18
CA GLN A 43 -17.89 -3.55 -13.47
C GLN A 43 -18.21 -4.71 -12.51
N GLU A 44 -17.95 -5.95 -12.90
CA GLU A 44 -18.11 -7.12 -12.03
C GLU A 44 -17.10 -7.08 -10.88
N VAL A 45 -15.86 -6.69 -11.15
CA VAL A 45 -14.84 -6.51 -10.10
C VAL A 45 -15.25 -5.43 -9.10
N ILE A 46 -15.73 -4.27 -9.54
CA ILE A 46 -16.25 -3.23 -8.64
C ILE A 46 -17.43 -3.74 -7.81
N ASN A 47 -18.33 -4.52 -8.41
CA ASN A 47 -19.43 -5.14 -7.66
C ASN A 47 -18.91 -6.14 -6.61
N LEU A 48 -17.83 -6.86 -6.90
CA LEU A 48 -17.18 -7.77 -5.96
C LEU A 48 -16.53 -7.01 -4.79
N TYR A 49 -15.84 -5.90 -5.05
CA TYR A 49 -15.31 -5.01 -4.01
C TYR A 49 -16.43 -4.53 -3.09
N LYS A 50 -17.55 -4.07 -3.65
CA LYS A 50 -18.71 -3.64 -2.87
C LYS A 50 -19.36 -4.78 -2.09
N LYS A 51 -19.46 -5.98 -2.69
CA LYS A 51 -20.04 -7.17 -2.05
C LYS A 51 -19.28 -7.55 -0.76
N TYR A 52 -17.95 -7.45 -0.79
CA TYR A 52 -17.08 -7.78 0.35
C TYR A 52 -16.69 -6.56 1.19
N GLY A 53 -17.28 -5.39 0.95
CA GLY A 53 -17.02 -4.18 1.74
C GLY A 53 -15.59 -3.66 1.63
N ILE A 54 -14.88 -3.96 0.55
CA ILE A 54 -13.51 -3.46 0.30
C ILE A 54 -13.61 -2.01 -0.16
N GLN A 55 -13.05 -1.10 0.62
CA GLN A 55 -13.22 0.36 0.43
C GLN A 55 -12.02 1.04 -0.24
N MET A 56 -10.89 0.35 -0.41
CA MET A 56 -9.73 0.89 -1.10
C MET A 56 -9.25 -0.05 -2.21
N MET A 57 -8.85 0.55 -3.33
CA MET A 57 -8.35 -0.16 -4.49
C MET A 57 -7.03 0.47 -4.95
N ARG A 58 -6.04 -0.38 -5.24
CA ARG A 58 -4.83 0.03 -5.96
C ARG A 58 -4.85 -0.52 -7.37
N ILE A 59 -4.76 0.36 -8.37
CA ILE A 59 -4.58 0.01 -9.78
C ILE A 59 -3.18 0.47 -10.23
N PHE A 60 -2.55 -0.33 -11.10
CA PHE A 60 -1.16 -0.12 -11.50
C PHE A 60 -0.98 0.86 -12.67
N SER A 61 -2.07 1.18 -13.36
CA SER A 61 -2.13 2.16 -14.46
C SER A 61 -3.53 2.80 -14.54
N PRO A 62 -3.68 3.98 -15.18
CA PRO A 62 -4.98 4.64 -15.31
C PRO A 62 -5.82 4.01 -16.43
N THR A 63 -6.32 2.79 -16.22
CA THR A 63 -7.15 2.07 -17.21
C THR A 63 -8.55 2.71 -17.33
N PRO A 64 -8.94 3.26 -18.50
CA PRO A 64 -10.20 3.98 -18.64
C PRO A 64 -11.44 3.15 -18.27
N GLU A 65 -11.47 1.87 -18.62
CA GLU A 65 -12.59 0.97 -18.33
C GLU A 65 -12.77 0.75 -16.82
N ILE A 66 -11.67 0.71 -16.07
CA ILE A 66 -11.69 0.58 -14.61
C ILE A 66 -12.13 1.91 -13.97
N LEU A 67 -11.59 3.04 -14.43
CA LEU A 67 -11.95 4.36 -13.94
C LEU A 67 -13.43 4.69 -14.20
N GLU A 68 -13.98 4.25 -15.32
CA GLU A 68 -15.41 4.39 -15.62
C GLU A 68 -16.26 3.55 -14.67
N ALA A 69 -15.89 2.28 -14.42
CA ALA A 69 -16.59 1.42 -13.48
C ALA A 69 -16.53 1.93 -12.02
N LEU A 70 -15.50 2.71 -11.68
CA LEU A 70 -15.32 3.31 -10.35
C LEU A 70 -16.21 4.52 -10.08
N ARG A 71 -16.83 5.13 -11.10
CA ARG A 71 -17.64 6.34 -10.93
C ARG A 71 -18.79 6.12 -9.93
N GLY A 72 -18.88 7.01 -8.94
CA GLY A 72 -19.94 7.03 -7.94
C GLY A 72 -19.90 5.87 -6.93
N THR A 73 -18.81 5.09 -6.91
CA THR A 73 -18.69 3.93 -6.01
C THR A 73 -18.26 4.31 -4.59
N GLY A 74 -17.53 5.41 -4.45
CA GLY A 74 -16.90 5.83 -3.19
C GLY A 74 -15.68 4.99 -2.78
N ILE A 75 -15.22 4.05 -3.62
CA ILE A 75 -13.97 3.32 -3.38
C ILE A 75 -12.80 4.31 -3.49
N PHE A 76 -11.90 4.27 -2.52
CA PHE A 76 -10.72 5.14 -2.46
C PHE A 76 -9.58 4.54 -3.29
N VAL A 77 -9.07 5.29 -4.26
CA VAL A 77 -8.23 4.73 -5.33
C VAL A 77 -6.81 5.28 -5.27
N SER A 78 -5.84 4.36 -5.28
CA SER A 78 -4.46 4.63 -5.65
C SER A 78 -4.26 4.28 -7.11
N VAL A 79 -3.77 5.22 -7.93
CA VAL A 79 -3.49 4.99 -9.36
C VAL A 79 -2.00 5.10 -9.66
N GLY A 80 -1.45 4.08 -10.31
CA GLY A 80 -0.06 4.06 -10.74
C GLY A 80 0.19 4.84 -12.02
N ILE A 81 1.31 5.56 -12.06
CA ILE A 81 1.94 6.01 -13.30
C ILE A 81 2.73 4.83 -13.85
N ALA A 82 2.54 4.51 -15.13
CA ALA A 82 3.29 3.47 -15.80
C ALA A 82 4.79 3.79 -15.78
N ASN A 83 5.64 2.78 -15.59
CA ASN A 83 7.07 2.98 -15.38
C ASN A 83 7.74 3.68 -16.59
N GLU A 84 7.28 3.36 -17.80
CA GLU A 84 7.72 3.95 -19.07
C GLU A 84 7.41 5.45 -19.21
N ASP A 85 6.40 5.96 -18.51
CA ASP A 85 6.00 7.37 -18.58
C ASP A 85 6.89 8.27 -17.70
N LEU A 86 7.62 7.69 -16.73
CA LEU A 86 8.35 8.44 -15.71
C LEU A 86 9.33 9.47 -16.30
N ASN A 87 10.07 9.09 -17.34
CA ASN A 87 11.05 9.99 -17.96
C ASN A 87 10.36 11.22 -18.58
N ALA A 88 9.28 11.01 -19.35
CA ALA A 88 8.55 12.09 -19.99
C ALA A 88 7.90 13.03 -18.95
N LEU A 89 7.32 12.46 -17.89
CA LEU A 89 6.68 13.21 -16.81
C LEU A 89 7.69 13.96 -15.94
N SER A 90 8.89 13.38 -15.74
CA SER A 90 9.98 14.05 -15.01
C SER A 90 10.59 15.20 -15.80
N SER A 91 10.66 15.07 -17.13
CA SER A 91 11.40 15.99 -17.99
C SER A 91 10.55 17.16 -18.51
N SER A 92 9.22 17.10 -18.41
CA SER A 92 8.32 18.17 -18.87
C SER A 92 7.09 18.33 -17.98
N GLN A 93 6.89 19.56 -17.51
CA GLN A 93 5.68 19.94 -16.77
C GLN A 93 4.42 19.84 -17.66
N GLU A 94 4.53 20.12 -18.95
CA GLU A 94 3.45 19.98 -19.93
C GLU A 94 3.00 18.52 -20.09
N SER A 95 3.94 17.57 -20.09
CA SER A 95 3.63 16.13 -20.08
C SER A 95 2.85 15.76 -18.82
N ALA A 96 3.28 16.22 -17.65
CA ALA A 96 2.56 15.96 -16.39
C ALA A 96 1.16 16.60 -16.37
N ASN A 97 1.03 17.84 -16.86
CA ASN A 97 -0.26 18.51 -17.00
C ASN A 97 -1.21 17.70 -17.91
N SER A 98 -0.69 17.20 -19.04
CA SER A 98 -1.45 16.40 -20.00
C SER A 98 -1.86 15.04 -19.40
N TRP A 99 -0.98 14.42 -18.63
CA TRP A 99 -1.28 13.17 -17.93
C TRP A 99 -2.41 13.35 -16.92
N VAL A 100 -2.36 14.39 -16.07
CA VAL A 100 -3.43 14.71 -15.11
C VAL A 100 -4.74 15.07 -15.82
N ALA A 101 -4.67 15.88 -16.88
CA ALA A 101 -5.84 16.27 -17.67
C ALA A 101 -6.53 15.07 -18.36
N THR A 102 -5.77 14.03 -18.69
CA THR A 102 -6.28 12.83 -19.36
C THR A 102 -6.80 11.80 -18.35
N ASN A 103 -6.04 11.56 -17.27
CA ASN A 103 -6.25 10.38 -16.42
C ASN A 103 -7.01 10.69 -15.12
N ILE A 104 -6.99 11.95 -14.66
CA ILE A 104 -7.59 12.34 -13.36
C ILE A 104 -8.79 13.27 -13.56
N VAL A 105 -8.60 14.36 -14.31
CA VAL A 105 -9.61 15.42 -14.47
C VAL A 105 -10.97 14.91 -14.98
N PRO A 106 -11.07 13.97 -15.93
CA PRO A 106 -12.37 13.48 -16.42
C PRO A 106 -13.18 12.71 -15.36
N TYR A 107 -12.53 12.26 -14.29
CA TYR A 107 -13.11 11.41 -13.26
C TYR A 107 -13.20 12.11 -11.89
N LYS A 108 -12.68 13.34 -11.76
CA LYS A 108 -12.51 14.05 -10.48
C LYS A 108 -13.79 14.20 -9.64
N ASP A 109 -14.96 14.27 -10.27
CA ASP A 109 -16.24 14.50 -9.59
C ASP A 109 -16.91 13.18 -9.15
N ASN A 110 -16.40 12.02 -9.58
CA ASN A 110 -17.07 10.74 -9.39
C ASN A 110 -16.15 9.60 -8.94
N VAL A 111 -14.83 9.72 -9.09
CA VAL A 111 -13.84 8.75 -8.61
C VAL A 111 -13.06 9.37 -7.46
N THR A 112 -12.96 8.65 -6.35
CA THR A 112 -12.30 9.15 -5.14
C THR A 112 -10.82 8.78 -5.18
N PHE A 113 -10.01 9.60 -5.84
CA PHE A 113 -8.55 9.42 -5.86
C PHE A 113 -7.94 9.83 -4.51
N GLY A 114 -7.16 8.92 -3.93
CA GLY A 114 -6.36 9.18 -2.74
C GLY A 114 -4.90 9.40 -3.06
N TRP A 115 -4.37 8.61 -3.99
CA TRP A 115 -2.94 8.60 -4.29
C TRP A 115 -2.65 8.47 -5.78
N ILE A 116 -1.55 9.08 -6.20
CA ILE A 116 -0.86 8.78 -7.45
C ILE A 116 0.52 8.25 -7.10
N THR A 117 0.86 7.05 -7.59
CA THR A 117 2.18 6.44 -7.37
C THR A 117 3.06 6.62 -8.60
N ALA A 118 4.13 7.40 -8.50
CA ALA A 118 5.14 7.57 -9.52
C ALA A 118 6.04 6.33 -9.62
N GLY A 119 5.60 5.39 -10.47
CA GLY A 119 6.27 4.11 -10.70
C GLY A 119 5.97 3.05 -9.64
N ASN A 120 6.28 1.81 -10.00
CA ASN A 120 6.20 0.63 -9.14
C ASN A 120 7.51 -0.14 -9.19
N GLU A 121 8.20 -0.21 -8.05
CA GLU A 121 9.47 -0.94 -7.88
C GLU A 121 10.58 -0.58 -8.88
N VAL A 122 10.61 0.67 -9.34
CA VAL A 122 11.65 1.18 -10.25
C VAL A 122 12.97 1.55 -9.54
N ILE A 123 12.98 1.45 -8.21
CA ILE A 123 14.12 1.74 -7.34
C ILE A 123 14.49 0.45 -6.60
N PRO A 124 15.74 -0.04 -6.68
CA PRO A 124 16.83 0.45 -7.55
C PRO A 124 16.55 0.18 -9.03
N GLY A 125 17.10 1.01 -9.92
CA GLY A 125 16.93 0.83 -11.38
C GLY A 125 17.28 2.07 -12.19
N THR A 126 17.33 1.92 -13.52
CA THR A 126 17.68 3.02 -14.45
C THR A 126 16.64 4.15 -14.47
N LEU A 127 15.40 3.83 -14.09
CA LEU A 127 14.28 4.78 -14.01
C LEU A 127 14.25 5.54 -12.68
N ALA A 128 15.03 5.13 -11.67
CA ALA A 128 14.99 5.73 -10.33
C ALA A 128 15.20 7.26 -10.37
N GLN A 129 16.13 7.73 -11.21
CA GLN A 129 16.44 9.16 -11.36
C GLN A 129 15.26 10.03 -11.79
N TYR A 130 14.23 9.45 -12.43
CA TYR A 130 13.07 10.19 -12.93
C TYR A 130 11.95 10.31 -11.89
N VAL A 131 11.98 9.50 -10.82
CA VAL A 131 10.89 9.46 -9.83
C VAL A 131 10.70 10.81 -9.13
N PRO A 132 11.74 11.48 -8.57
CA PRO A 132 11.54 12.76 -7.88
C PRO A 132 10.96 13.87 -8.78
N GLY A 133 11.45 13.95 -10.03
CA GLY A 133 10.97 14.93 -10.99
C GLY A 133 9.54 14.66 -11.43
N ALA A 134 9.19 13.40 -11.69
CA ALA A 134 7.82 13.01 -12.02
C ALA A 134 6.85 13.31 -10.86
N MET A 135 7.23 13.00 -9.62
CA MET A 135 6.43 13.32 -8.43
C MET A 135 6.18 14.82 -8.30
N THR A 136 7.24 15.63 -8.49
CA THR A 136 7.15 17.10 -8.42
C THR A 136 6.22 17.65 -9.50
N ASN A 137 6.41 17.23 -10.76
CA ASN A 137 5.62 17.75 -11.87
C ASN A 137 4.15 17.33 -11.79
N ILE A 138 3.86 16.09 -11.36
CA ILE A 138 2.49 15.61 -11.17
C ILE A 138 1.80 16.37 -10.03
N TYR A 139 2.49 16.60 -8.92
CA TYR A 139 1.94 17.41 -7.83
C TYR A 139 1.62 18.84 -8.29
N ASN A 140 2.53 19.49 -9.01
CA ASN A 140 2.27 20.82 -9.59
C ASN A 140 1.06 20.80 -10.54
N ALA A 141 0.93 19.77 -11.37
CA ALA A 141 -0.20 19.60 -12.26
C ALA A 141 -1.54 19.47 -11.50
N LEU A 142 -1.56 18.74 -10.38
CA LEU A 142 -2.71 18.63 -9.50
C LEU A 142 -3.08 19.97 -8.84
N VAL A 143 -2.09 20.71 -8.31
CA VAL A 143 -2.29 22.05 -7.73
C VAL A 143 -2.93 23.00 -8.73
N ASN A 144 -2.46 22.99 -9.98
CA ASN A 144 -2.98 23.86 -11.05
C ASN A 144 -4.46 23.63 -11.37
N VAL A 145 -5.01 22.45 -11.04
CA VAL A 145 -6.41 22.11 -11.24
C VAL A 145 -7.18 21.95 -9.92
N SER A 146 -6.59 22.40 -8.80
CA SER A 146 -7.17 22.33 -7.45
C SER A 146 -7.54 20.91 -7.01
N LEU A 147 -6.63 19.96 -7.29
CA LEU A 147 -6.72 18.56 -6.89
C LEU A 147 -5.56 18.15 -5.96
N ASP A 148 -4.94 19.11 -5.27
CA ASP A 148 -3.79 18.94 -4.38
C ASP A 148 -4.09 18.12 -3.10
N GLN A 149 -5.35 17.79 -2.86
CA GLN A 149 -5.73 16.77 -1.86
C GLN A 149 -5.27 15.36 -2.25
N ILE A 150 -5.05 15.08 -3.54
CA ILE A 150 -4.54 13.79 -4.02
C ILE A 150 -3.04 13.71 -3.70
N LYS A 151 -2.65 12.72 -2.90
CA LYS A 151 -1.24 12.58 -2.47
C LYS A 151 -0.40 11.95 -3.56
N VAL A 152 0.77 12.53 -3.83
CA VAL A 152 1.75 11.96 -4.76
C VAL A 152 2.81 11.22 -3.96
N THR A 153 3.06 9.97 -4.33
CA THR A 153 4.07 9.11 -3.71
C THR A 153 4.75 8.22 -4.75
N THR A 154 5.58 7.28 -4.33
CA THR A 154 6.16 6.21 -5.16
C THR A 154 6.15 4.91 -4.35
N VAL A 155 6.28 3.77 -5.04
CA VAL A 155 6.24 2.44 -4.45
C VAL A 155 7.61 1.79 -4.54
N VAL A 156 8.18 1.42 -3.39
CA VAL A 156 9.52 0.80 -3.32
C VAL A 156 9.49 -0.60 -2.70
N PRO A 157 10.28 -1.55 -3.24
CA PRO A 157 10.47 -2.88 -2.66
C PRO A 157 11.49 -2.83 -1.52
N ALA A 158 11.56 -3.91 -0.73
CA ALA A 158 12.61 -4.07 0.29
C ALA A 158 14.04 -4.01 -0.27
N SER A 159 14.23 -4.26 -1.58
CA SER A 159 15.54 -4.26 -2.23
C SER A 159 16.21 -2.88 -2.32
N VAL A 160 15.53 -1.80 -1.93
CA VAL A 160 16.16 -0.48 -1.73
C VAL A 160 17.01 -0.42 -0.46
N LEU A 161 16.82 -1.35 0.48
CA LEU A 161 17.57 -1.42 1.73
C LEU A 161 18.85 -2.26 1.55
N SER A 162 19.93 -1.84 2.19
CA SER A 162 21.20 -2.56 2.25
C SER A 162 21.27 -3.47 3.47
N THR A 163 20.82 -2.96 4.62
CA THR A 163 20.79 -3.67 5.90
C THR A 163 19.35 -3.70 6.39
N THR A 164 18.88 -4.88 6.80
CA THR A 164 17.51 -5.11 7.32
C THR A 164 17.49 -5.89 8.63
N PHE A 165 18.65 -6.40 9.08
CA PHE A 165 18.77 -7.11 10.35
C PHE A 165 19.97 -6.58 11.18
N PRO A 166 19.75 -6.21 12.46
CA PRO A 166 18.42 -6.05 13.09
C PRO A 166 17.64 -4.87 12.45
N PRO A 167 16.31 -4.77 12.64
CA PRO A 167 15.51 -3.70 12.02
C PRO A 167 16.01 -2.27 12.30
N SER A 168 16.53 -1.99 13.51
CA SER A 168 17.14 -0.70 13.86
C SER A 168 18.37 -0.35 13.01
N ALA A 169 19.02 -1.36 12.41
CA ALA A 169 20.11 -1.19 11.46
C ALA A 169 19.63 -0.90 10.02
N GLY A 170 18.32 -0.89 9.77
CA GLY A 170 17.66 -0.47 8.53
C GLY A 170 18.33 0.72 7.86
N ALA A 171 18.79 0.57 6.62
CA ALA A 171 19.45 1.64 5.86
C ALA A 171 19.21 1.45 4.36
N PHE A 172 19.03 2.56 3.62
CA PHE A 172 19.01 2.52 2.17
C PHE A 172 20.39 2.13 1.62
N LYS A 173 20.43 1.54 0.43
CA LYS A 173 21.69 1.29 -0.30
C LYS A 173 22.32 2.60 -0.75
N ASP A 174 23.65 2.63 -0.77
CA ASP A 174 24.42 3.79 -1.25
C ASP A 174 24.00 4.21 -2.67
N GLU A 175 23.66 3.25 -3.54
CA GLU A 175 23.24 3.53 -4.93
C GLU A 175 21.87 4.22 -5.04
N VAL A 176 21.03 4.17 -3.99
CA VAL A 176 19.69 4.78 -4.00
C VAL A 176 19.50 5.85 -2.91
N VAL A 177 20.46 6.06 -2.02
CA VAL A 177 20.31 6.94 -0.86
C VAL A 177 19.98 8.38 -1.27
N ASP A 178 20.61 8.88 -2.33
CA ASP A 178 20.37 10.24 -2.85
C ASP A 178 18.95 10.40 -3.39
N VAL A 179 18.45 9.42 -4.16
CA VAL A 179 17.09 9.48 -4.71
C VAL A 179 16.04 9.30 -3.61
N MET A 180 16.29 8.42 -2.63
CA MET A 180 15.40 8.23 -1.48
C MET A 180 15.38 9.46 -0.56
N THR A 181 16.48 10.20 -0.47
CA THR A 181 16.53 11.49 0.26
C THR A 181 15.67 12.54 -0.44
N GLN A 182 15.74 12.65 -1.77
CA GLN A 182 14.88 13.55 -2.54
C GLN A 182 13.39 13.19 -2.41
N ILE A 183 13.06 11.90 -2.56
CA ILE A 183 11.69 11.39 -2.41
C ILE A 183 11.16 11.67 -1.00
N SER A 184 11.91 11.29 0.04
CA SER A 184 11.44 11.47 1.42
C SER A 184 11.32 12.94 1.82
N THR A 185 12.21 13.81 1.32
CA THR A 185 12.09 15.27 1.51
C THR A 185 10.81 15.81 0.85
N PHE A 186 10.51 15.37 -0.36
CA PHE A 186 9.25 15.70 -1.04
C PHE A 186 8.04 15.20 -0.24
N LEU A 187 8.06 13.95 0.23
CA LEU A 187 6.94 13.37 0.97
C LEU A 187 6.69 14.13 2.27
N GLN A 188 7.75 14.47 3.00
CA GLN A 188 7.67 15.25 4.24
C GLN A 188 7.07 16.63 4.01
N SER A 189 7.48 17.34 2.95
CA SER A 189 6.98 18.70 2.67
C SER A 189 5.52 18.75 2.22
N HIS A 190 4.97 17.64 1.72
CA HIS A 190 3.59 17.54 1.23
C HIS A 190 2.67 16.71 2.14
N GLY A 191 3.18 16.24 3.29
CA GLY A 191 2.45 15.37 4.21
C GLY A 191 1.94 14.09 3.52
N ALA A 192 2.78 13.49 2.70
CA ALA A 192 2.50 12.25 1.99
C ALA A 192 3.29 11.08 2.62
N THR A 193 2.80 9.85 2.41
CA THR A 193 3.45 8.63 2.90
C THR A 193 4.41 8.06 1.86
N LEU A 194 5.46 7.36 2.27
CA LEU A 194 6.20 6.47 1.37
C LEU A 194 5.43 5.15 1.24
N MET A 195 5.10 4.72 0.02
CA MET A 195 4.49 3.42 -0.18
C MET A 195 5.56 2.33 -0.33
N ILE A 196 5.42 1.25 0.45
CA ILE A 196 6.39 0.14 0.48
C ILE A 196 5.69 -1.20 0.21
N ASN A 197 6.33 -2.05 -0.57
CA ASN A 197 5.91 -3.43 -0.76
C ASN A 197 6.54 -4.31 0.33
N VAL A 198 5.72 -5.02 1.11
CA VAL A 198 6.16 -5.80 2.28
C VAL A 198 5.67 -7.23 2.16
N TYR A 199 6.61 -8.15 1.88
CA TYR A 199 6.32 -9.56 1.66
C TYR A 199 7.16 -10.47 2.57
N PRO A 200 6.69 -10.76 3.79
CA PRO A 200 7.29 -11.77 4.67
C PRO A 200 7.45 -13.15 3.99
N TYR A 201 6.53 -13.48 3.07
CA TYR A 201 6.59 -14.71 2.28
C TYR A 201 7.94 -14.92 1.58
N PHE A 202 8.45 -13.93 0.84
CA PHE A 202 9.68 -14.11 0.07
C PHE A 202 10.89 -14.35 0.97
N ALA A 203 11.01 -13.55 2.04
CA ALA A 203 12.08 -13.72 3.02
C ALA A 203 12.01 -15.11 3.71
N TYR A 204 10.81 -15.56 4.08
CA TYR A 204 10.60 -16.90 4.64
C TYR A 204 10.95 -18.02 3.65
N ALA A 205 10.47 -17.94 2.41
CA ALA A 205 10.71 -18.97 1.40
C ALA A 205 12.20 -19.08 1.04
N GLU A 206 12.93 -17.95 1.03
CA GLU A 206 14.37 -17.90 0.75
C GLU A 206 15.22 -18.37 1.93
N ASN A 207 14.83 -18.05 3.17
CA ASN A 207 15.61 -18.39 4.37
C ASN A 207 14.77 -19.03 5.50
N SER A 208 14.11 -20.15 5.18
CA SER A 208 13.26 -20.88 6.14
C SER A 208 14.02 -21.55 7.28
N ALA A 209 15.35 -21.63 7.19
CA ALA A 209 16.20 -22.13 8.26
C ALA A 209 16.29 -21.16 9.45
N ASP A 210 16.34 -19.85 9.17
CA ASP A 210 16.46 -18.80 10.19
C ASP A 210 15.13 -18.07 10.44
N ILE A 211 14.25 -18.03 9.43
CA ILE A 211 12.94 -17.38 9.53
C ILE A 211 11.88 -18.47 9.72
N SER A 212 11.28 -18.51 10.90
CA SER A 212 10.19 -19.44 11.17
C SER A 212 8.88 -19.02 10.50
N LEU A 213 8.07 -20.00 10.07
CA LEU A 213 6.74 -19.75 9.52
C LEU A 213 5.83 -18.95 10.48
N PRO A 214 5.75 -19.26 11.79
CA PRO A 214 4.96 -18.46 12.72
C PRO A 214 5.38 -16.99 12.76
N TYR A 215 6.68 -16.70 12.71
CA TYR A 215 7.17 -15.32 12.67
C TYR A 215 6.78 -14.59 11.37
N ALA A 216 6.81 -15.28 10.24
CA ALA A 216 6.36 -14.74 8.96
C ALA A 216 4.84 -14.50 8.90
N GLN A 217 4.06 -15.21 9.72
CA GLN A 217 2.59 -15.20 9.71
C GLN A 217 1.94 -14.56 10.95
N PHE A 218 2.64 -13.69 11.69
CA PHE A 218 2.11 -13.02 12.89
C PHE A 218 1.67 -13.97 14.03
N ALA A 219 2.25 -15.16 14.09
CA ALA A 219 1.89 -16.24 15.00
C ALA A 219 3.06 -16.68 15.90
N ALA A 220 4.15 -15.92 15.96
CA ALA A 220 5.27 -16.25 16.85
C ALA A 220 4.93 -15.88 18.31
N ASP A 221 5.26 -16.79 19.24
CA ASP A 221 5.16 -16.54 20.69
C ASP A 221 6.45 -15.94 21.28
N THR A 222 7.57 -16.07 20.57
CA THR A 222 8.88 -15.55 20.96
C THR A 222 9.28 -14.44 20.00
N PRO A 223 9.64 -13.24 20.49
CA PRO A 223 10.02 -12.15 19.62
C PRO A 223 11.47 -12.28 19.14
N VAL A 224 11.74 -11.70 17.97
CA VAL A 224 13.08 -11.27 17.60
C VAL A 224 13.38 -9.97 18.36
N VAL A 225 14.46 -9.95 19.13
CA VAL A 225 14.84 -8.81 20.00
C VAL A 225 15.87 -7.93 19.31
N ASP A 226 15.59 -6.63 19.25
CA ASP A 226 16.47 -5.60 18.70
C ASP A 226 16.56 -4.42 19.68
N GLY A 227 17.59 -4.46 20.53
CA GLY A 227 17.71 -3.54 21.67
C GLY A 227 16.50 -3.67 22.60
N ASN A 228 15.69 -2.62 22.69
CA ASN A 228 14.47 -2.57 23.50
C ASN A 228 13.19 -2.89 22.70
N LEU A 229 13.31 -3.19 21.40
CA LEU A 229 12.18 -3.49 20.53
C LEU A 229 12.00 -5.00 20.38
N ASN A 230 10.75 -5.47 20.49
CA ASN A 230 10.39 -6.88 20.38
C ASN A 230 9.50 -7.08 19.16
N TYR A 231 9.98 -7.84 18.18
CA TYR A 231 9.26 -8.12 16.94
C TYR A 231 8.66 -9.52 16.99
N TYR A 232 7.33 -9.60 17.06
CA TYR A 232 6.57 -10.86 16.99
C TYR A 232 6.13 -11.22 15.56
N SER A 233 6.30 -10.30 14.62
CA SER A 233 6.04 -10.53 13.20
C SER A 233 7.18 -10.02 12.33
N LEU A 234 7.52 -10.79 11.30
CA LEU A 234 8.50 -10.36 10.29
C LEU A 234 8.02 -9.12 9.55
N PHE A 235 6.70 -8.99 9.35
CA PHE A 235 6.09 -7.79 8.79
C PHE A 235 6.49 -6.53 9.55
N ALA A 236 6.32 -6.50 10.89
CA ALA A 236 6.68 -5.34 11.68
C ALA A 236 8.18 -5.03 11.62
N ALA A 237 9.03 -6.07 11.59
CA ALA A 237 10.47 -5.92 11.43
C ALA A 237 10.87 -5.33 10.06
N MET A 238 10.20 -5.75 8.99
CA MET A 238 10.42 -5.21 7.64
C MET A 238 9.99 -3.74 7.57
N VAL A 239 8.81 -3.40 8.10
CA VAL A 239 8.32 -2.02 8.16
C VAL A 239 9.27 -1.12 8.97
N ASP A 240 9.77 -1.60 10.11
CA ASP A 240 10.68 -0.82 10.94
C ASP A 240 12.09 -0.69 10.38
N SER A 241 12.49 -1.59 9.47
CA SER A 241 13.72 -1.41 8.69
C SER A 241 13.62 -0.19 7.77
N PHE A 242 12.45 0.06 7.18
CA PHE A 242 12.20 1.29 6.42
C PHE A 242 12.14 2.52 7.32
N ASN A 243 11.45 2.46 8.46
CA ASN A 243 11.40 3.56 9.41
C ASN A 243 12.80 3.95 9.90
N ALA A 244 13.65 2.97 10.23
CA ALA A 244 15.04 3.22 10.62
C ALA A 244 15.87 3.82 9.46
N ALA A 245 15.64 3.39 8.23
CA ALA A 245 16.33 3.94 7.05
C ALA A 245 15.95 5.41 6.79
N LEU A 246 14.67 5.77 6.89
CA LEU A 246 14.16 7.14 6.76
C LEU A 246 14.77 8.08 7.82
N GLU A 247 14.85 7.61 9.06
CA GLU A 247 15.48 8.38 10.15
C GLU A 247 16.96 8.67 9.88
N LYS A 248 17.70 7.70 9.30
CA LYS A 248 19.13 7.87 8.98
C LYS A 248 19.40 8.88 7.86
N ILE A 249 18.45 9.07 6.95
CA ILE A 249 18.55 10.07 5.89
C ILE A 249 17.90 11.40 6.27
N GLY A 250 17.52 11.57 7.55
CA GLY A 250 17.04 12.84 8.10
C GLY A 250 15.57 13.14 7.86
N THR A 251 14.74 12.14 7.53
CA THR A 251 13.29 12.30 7.29
C THR A 251 12.44 11.44 8.24
N PRO A 252 12.61 11.60 9.57
CA PRO A 252 11.99 10.74 10.59
C PRO A 252 10.47 10.86 10.69
N ASP A 253 9.89 11.91 10.08
CA ASP A 253 8.45 12.20 10.11
C ASP A 253 7.71 11.61 8.89
N VAL A 254 8.44 11.06 7.91
CA VAL A 254 7.81 10.38 6.77
C VAL A 254 7.24 9.06 7.26
N VAL A 255 5.91 8.96 7.19
CA VAL A 255 5.17 7.74 7.51
C VAL A 255 5.18 6.81 6.29
N VAL A 256 5.21 5.50 6.53
CA VAL A 256 5.06 4.49 5.48
C VAL A 256 3.61 4.03 5.35
N ALA A 257 3.21 3.66 4.13
CA ALA A 257 1.98 2.93 3.83
C ALA A 257 2.33 1.65 3.09
N ILE A 258 1.52 0.61 3.21
CA ILE A 258 1.83 -0.71 2.64
C ILE A 258 1.09 -0.86 1.33
N SER A 259 1.83 -0.69 0.22
CA SER A 259 1.24 -0.71 -1.11
C SER A 259 0.96 -2.11 -1.63
N GLU A 260 1.66 -3.11 -1.10
CA GLU A 260 1.41 -4.53 -1.33
C GLU A 260 1.85 -5.35 -0.13
N SER A 261 1.02 -6.33 0.23
CA SER A 261 1.42 -7.45 1.07
C SER A 261 0.49 -8.64 0.80
N GLY A 262 1.04 -9.84 0.75
CA GLY A 262 0.26 -11.04 0.48
C GLY A 262 1.08 -12.30 0.60
N TRP A 263 0.42 -13.44 0.37
CA TRP A 263 1.04 -14.75 0.43
C TRP A 263 0.43 -15.66 -0.65
N PRO A 264 1.24 -16.31 -1.50
CA PRO A 264 0.74 -17.11 -2.59
C PRO A 264 0.12 -18.43 -2.11
N SER A 265 -0.99 -18.84 -2.74
CA SER A 265 -1.71 -20.07 -2.40
C SER A 265 -1.13 -21.33 -3.04
N ALA A 266 -0.20 -21.20 -3.99
CA ALA A 266 0.45 -22.32 -4.70
C ALA A 266 1.74 -21.88 -5.42
N GLY A 267 2.48 -22.84 -5.99
CA GLY A 267 3.56 -22.61 -6.95
C GLY A 267 4.98 -22.67 -6.38
N ASN A 268 5.11 -22.90 -5.07
CA ASN A 268 6.38 -23.10 -4.36
C ASN A 268 6.15 -23.86 -3.05
N GLU A 269 5.66 -25.09 -3.12
CA GLU A 269 5.46 -25.94 -1.94
C GLU A 269 6.82 -26.31 -1.29
N PRO A 270 6.91 -26.41 0.05
CA PRO A 270 5.81 -26.27 1.03
C PRO A 270 5.60 -24.82 1.51
N TYR A 271 6.28 -23.83 0.92
CA TYR A 271 6.25 -22.43 1.38
C TYR A 271 4.97 -21.69 0.98
N SER A 272 4.30 -22.15 -0.08
CA SER A 272 3.00 -21.67 -0.54
C SER A 272 1.94 -22.77 -0.39
N SER A 273 0.76 -22.39 0.07
CA SER A 273 -0.43 -23.25 0.16
C SER A 273 -1.67 -22.38 0.44
N ILE A 274 -2.86 -22.88 0.13
CA ILE A 274 -4.13 -22.21 0.47
C ILE A 274 -4.19 -21.89 1.96
N ASP A 275 -3.77 -22.83 2.82
CA ASP A 275 -3.78 -22.63 4.27
C ASP A 275 -2.79 -21.54 4.72
N ASN A 276 -1.57 -21.53 4.17
CA ASN A 276 -0.59 -20.49 4.49
C ASN A 276 -1.08 -19.10 4.06
N ALA A 277 -1.65 -19.01 2.86
CA ALA A 277 -2.19 -17.76 2.32
C ALA A 277 -3.35 -17.23 3.16
N LYS A 278 -4.28 -18.12 3.53
CA LYS A 278 -5.40 -17.80 4.43
C LYS A 278 -4.91 -17.30 5.78
N VAL A 279 -3.99 -18.02 6.43
CA VAL A 279 -3.45 -17.64 7.76
C VAL A 279 -2.78 -16.27 7.69
N TYR A 280 -1.90 -16.07 6.71
CA TYR A 280 -1.18 -14.79 6.57
C TYR A 280 -2.15 -13.61 6.36
N ASN A 281 -3.04 -13.69 5.37
CA ASN A 281 -3.94 -12.58 5.04
C ASN A 281 -4.96 -12.31 6.15
N THR A 282 -5.46 -13.36 6.82
CA THR A 282 -6.36 -13.20 7.99
C THR A 282 -5.63 -12.46 9.12
N ASN A 283 -4.40 -12.87 9.44
CA ASN A 283 -3.65 -12.26 10.52
C ASN A 283 -3.22 -10.84 10.18
N LEU A 284 -2.78 -10.57 8.95
CA LEU A 284 -2.45 -9.24 8.45
C LEU A 284 -3.63 -8.27 8.62
N MET A 285 -4.84 -8.67 8.16
CA MET A 285 -6.05 -7.88 8.33
C MET A 285 -6.40 -7.65 9.81
N SER A 286 -6.27 -8.68 10.65
CA SER A 286 -6.63 -8.55 12.07
C SER A 286 -5.66 -7.68 12.87
N ARG A 287 -4.36 -7.70 12.52
CA ARG A 287 -3.29 -7.07 13.31
C ARG A 287 -3.02 -5.64 12.88
N VAL A 288 -2.93 -5.36 11.58
CA VAL A 288 -2.53 -4.02 11.11
C VAL A 288 -3.59 -2.97 11.40
N LEU A 289 -4.85 -3.39 11.56
CA LEU A 289 -5.94 -2.51 11.98
C LEU A 289 -5.85 -2.09 13.46
N SER A 290 -5.11 -2.84 14.29
CA SER A 290 -5.10 -2.66 15.75
C SER A 290 -3.71 -2.42 16.34
N GLU A 291 -2.64 -2.62 15.58
CA GLU A 291 -1.27 -2.61 16.08
C GLU A 291 -0.35 -1.83 15.13
N GLY A 292 0.33 -0.82 15.66
CA GLY A 292 1.50 -0.24 14.99
C GLY A 292 2.70 -1.18 15.07
N THR A 293 3.87 -0.71 14.64
CA THR A 293 5.12 -1.47 14.79
C THR A 293 5.81 -1.16 16.12
N PRO A 294 6.77 -1.98 16.60
CA PRO A 294 7.54 -1.67 17.80
C PRO A 294 8.21 -0.28 17.77
N ARG A 295 8.74 0.17 16.63
CA ARG A 295 9.33 1.51 16.48
C ARG A 295 8.28 2.62 16.35
N ARG A 296 7.09 2.31 15.82
CA ARG A 296 5.98 3.26 15.61
C ARG A 296 4.66 2.67 16.15
N PRO A 297 4.52 2.53 17.49
CA PRO A 297 3.44 1.73 18.09
C PRO A 297 2.03 2.34 17.95
N ASN A 298 1.95 3.65 17.76
CA ASN A 298 0.70 4.38 17.58
C ASN A 298 0.41 4.73 16.11
N GLN A 299 1.22 4.21 15.18
CA GLN A 299 1.03 4.47 13.76
C GLN A 299 0.04 3.46 13.19
N GLU A 300 -0.99 3.99 12.54
CA GLU A 300 -1.88 3.21 11.71
C GLU A 300 -1.36 3.17 10.28
N TYR A 301 -1.60 2.04 9.61
CA TYR A 301 -1.15 1.83 8.25
C TYR A 301 -2.33 1.59 7.32
N ASP A 302 -2.36 2.32 6.21
CA ASP A 302 -3.11 1.87 5.04
C ASP A 302 -2.37 0.69 4.41
N VAL A 303 -3.08 -0.40 4.16
CA VAL A 303 -2.52 -1.62 3.59
C VAL A 303 -3.34 -2.07 2.39
N PHE A 304 -2.67 -2.40 1.30
CA PHE A 304 -3.29 -3.09 0.16
C PHE A 304 -2.84 -4.56 0.14
N LEU A 305 -3.81 -5.46 0.25
CA LEU A 305 -3.57 -6.88 0.03
C LEU A 305 -3.24 -7.13 -1.44
N PHE A 306 -2.20 -7.92 -1.70
CA PHE A 306 -1.83 -8.36 -3.04
C PHE A 306 -2.24 -9.84 -3.22
N SER A 307 -3.19 -10.16 -4.11
CA SER A 307 -4.00 -9.27 -4.97
C SER A 307 -5.44 -9.79 -5.13
N MET A 308 -6.30 -9.05 -5.84
CA MET A 308 -7.72 -9.43 -5.99
C MET A 308 -7.90 -10.80 -6.66
N PHE A 309 -7.11 -11.10 -7.69
CA PHE A 309 -7.26 -12.30 -8.50
C PHE A 309 -5.94 -13.02 -8.71
N ASN A 310 -6.01 -14.33 -8.96
CA ASN A 310 -4.89 -15.04 -9.58
C ASN A 310 -4.68 -14.49 -10.99
N GLU A 311 -3.45 -14.07 -11.29
CA GLU A 311 -3.09 -13.39 -12.53
C GLU A 311 -2.23 -14.32 -13.40
N ASP A 312 -2.86 -15.04 -14.34
CA ASP A 312 -2.26 -16.17 -15.05
C ASP A 312 -1.18 -15.80 -16.07
N LEU A 313 -1.06 -14.53 -16.46
CA LEU A 313 0.00 -14.06 -17.35
C LEU A 313 1.22 -13.52 -16.60
N LYS A 314 1.20 -13.44 -15.25
CA LYS A 314 2.37 -12.99 -14.48
C LYS A 314 3.57 -13.92 -14.69
N GLN A 315 4.75 -13.31 -14.69
CA GLN A 315 6.04 -13.99 -14.83
C GLN A 315 6.97 -13.64 -13.66
N PRO A 316 7.81 -14.59 -13.21
CA PRO A 316 7.85 -15.99 -13.65
C PRO A 316 6.61 -16.79 -13.22
N ALA A 317 6.24 -17.80 -14.02
CA ALA A 317 5.13 -18.69 -13.68
C ALA A 317 5.34 -19.38 -12.30
N GLY A 318 4.24 -19.79 -11.66
CA GLY A 318 4.25 -20.36 -10.31
C GLY A 318 3.69 -19.38 -9.28
N VAL A 319 4.50 -18.99 -8.31
CA VAL A 319 4.10 -18.12 -7.18
C VAL A 319 3.37 -16.84 -7.62
N GLU A 320 3.91 -16.15 -8.63
CA GLU A 320 3.38 -14.88 -9.11
C GLU A 320 1.94 -14.99 -9.64
N GLN A 321 1.53 -16.16 -10.12
CA GLN A 321 0.20 -16.41 -10.66
C GLN A 321 -0.84 -16.77 -9.57
N ASN A 322 -0.42 -16.88 -8.30
CA ASN A 322 -1.22 -17.48 -7.23
C ASN A 322 -1.38 -16.60 -5.97
N PHE A 323 -1.29 -15.27 -6.11
CA PHE A 323 -1.51 -14.32 -5.00
C PHE A 323 -2.99 -13.93 -4.79
N GLY A 324 -3.89 -14.39 -5.64
CA GLY A 324 -5.29 -13.98 -5.64
C GLY A 324 -6.04 -14.34 -4.37
N LEU A 325 -6.85 -13.40 -3.89
CA LEU A 325 -7.91 -13.65 -2.91
C LEU A 325 -9.09 -14.38 -3.55
N PHE A 326 -9.31 -14.15 -4.85
CA PHE A 326 -10.35 -14.78 -5.67
C PHE A 326 -9.75 -15.47 -6.89
N TYR A 327 -10.41 -16.52 -7.33
CA TYR A 327 -10.19 -17.04 -8.68
C TYR A 327 -10.81 -16.08 -9.72
N PRO A 328 -10.41 -16.14 -10.99
CA PRO A 328 -11.00 -15.32 -12.05
C PRO A 328 -12.52 -15.52 -12.23
N ASN A 329 -13.07 -16.65 -11.78
CA ASN A 329 -14.52 -16.88 -11.74
C ASN A 329 -15.24 -16.19 -10.55
N MET A 330 -14.54 -15.34 -9.79
CA MET A 330 -15.01 -14.60 -8.60
C MET A 330 -15.33 -15.46 -7.36
N GLU A 331 -15.05 -16.77 -7.39
CA GLU A 331 -15.10 -17.60 -6.18
C GLU A 331 -13.86 -17.33 -5.32
N PRO A 332 -14.00 -17.27 -3.99
CA PRO A 332 -12.87 -17.07 -3.09
C PRO A 332 -11.91 -18.25 -3.16
N VAL A 333 -10.60 -17.99 -3.22
CA VAL A 333 -9.57 -19.03 -3.06
C VAL A 333 -9.62 -19.61 -1.65
N TYR A 334 -9.88 -18.74 -0.67
CA TYR A 334 -10.13 -19.05 0.73
C TYR A 334 -11.02 -17.98 1.36
N PRO A 335 -11.80 -18.28 2.41
CA PRO A 335 -12.63 -17.30 3.09
C PRO A 335 -11.74 -16.29 3.84
N LEU A 336 -11.97 -15.00 3.60
CA LEU A 336 -11.22 -13.89 4.21
C LEU A 336 -12.13 -12.72 4.65
N PHE A 337 -13.07 -12.33 3.80
CA PHE A 337 -14.09 -11.30 4.06
C PHE A 337 -15.43 -11.93 4.42
#